data_AF-A0A0T6BH32-F1
#
_entry.id   AF-A0A0T6BH32-F1
#
_cell.length_a   1.000
_cell.length_b   1.000
_cell.length_c   1.000
_cell.angle_alpha   90.00
_cell.angle_beta   90.00
_cell.angle_gamma   90.00
#
_symmetry.space_group_name_H-M   'P 1'
#
loop_
_entity.id
_entity.type
_entity.pdbx_description
1 polymer ?
#
loop_
_entity_poly.entity_id
_entity_poly.type
_entity_poly.pdbx_seq_one_letter_code
_entity_poly.pdbx_strand_id
1 'polypeptide(L)'
;MERDPFGSVLKRILNTHDVSQVERDTAYVGWCVPASCTLDDLEIALNEGLNNSKSFLQQHNVSYTGKIHEKFCQKQDERKTFDMLDGAFCILSAFFVFVVLIATFYEYKMENELTDKEKQNMQKNLGRRILIGFSARKNFADLAKSEESNPALAPLYGLRTFAI
;
A
#
# COMPACT_ATOMS: atom_id res chain seq x y z
N MET A 1 -35.45 -0.63 -27.49
CA MET A 1 -35.49 -1.81 -28.38
C MET A 1 -36.43 -2.82 -27.75
N GLU A 2 -37.59 -3.04 -28.37
CA GLU A 2 -38.66 -3.89 -27.86
C GLU A 2 -38.27 -5.36 -28.00
N ARG A 3 -38.30 -6.12 -26.89
CA ARG A 3 -37.87 -7.53 -26.88
C ARG A 3 -39.07 -8.42 -27.22
N ASP A 4 -39.07 -8.99 -28.42
CA ASP A 4 -40.02 -10.03 -28.82
C ASP A 4 -39.78 -11.31 -27.99
N PRO A 5 -40.76 -11.75 -27.18
CA PRO A 5 -40.63 -12.92 -26.33
C PRO A 5 -40.69 -14.26 -27.09
N PHE A 6 -41.10 -14.27 -28.38
CA PHE A 6 -41.25 -15.50 -29.17
C PHE A 6 -40.13 -15.74 -30.20
N GLY A 7 -39.08 -14.93 -30.18
CA GLY A 7 -37.92 -15.10 -31.07
C GLY A 7 -37.18 -16.44 -30.85
N SER A 8 -36.63 -16.99 -31.93
CA SER A 8 -35.95 -18.30 -31.87
C SER A 8 -34.76 -18.29 -30.90
N VAL A 9 -34.68 -19.33 -30.06
CA VAL A 9 -33.65 -19.51 -29.03
C VAL A 9 -32.25 -19.47 -29.66
N LEU A 10 -32.09 -20.06 -30.85
CA LEU A 10 -30.84 -20.10 -31.60
C LEU A 10 -30.31 -18.68 -31.94
N LYS A 11 -31.19 -17.74 -32.27
CA LYS A 11 -30.84 -16.36 -32.63
C LYS A 11 -30.41 -15.52 -31.42
N ARG A 12 -30.76 -15.96 -30.20
CA ARG A 12 -30.28 -15.37 -28.94
C ARG A 12 -28.94 -15.97 -28.47
N ILE A 13 -28.60 -17.16 -28.96
CA ILE A 13 -27.33 -17.86 -28.65
C ILE A 13 -26.24 -17.47 -29.68
N LEU A 14 -26.59 -17.25 -30.95
CA LEU A 14 -25.63 -16.81 -31.95
C LEU A 14 -25.23 -15.33 -31.76
N ASN A 15 -24.10 -15.17 -31.07
CA ASN A 15 -23.11 -14.10 -31.11
C ASN A 15 -23.58 -12.77 -31.74
N THR A 16 -24.18 -11.93 -30.89
CA THR A 16 -24.25 -10.49 -31.16
C THR A 16 -22.95 -9.91 -30.61
N HIS A 17 -22.13 -9.26 -31.45
CA HIS A 17 -20.84 -8.63 -31.10
C HIS A 17 -20.95 -7.43 -30.14
N ASP A 18 -21.81 -7.54 -29.13
CA ASP A 18 -22.03 -6.52 -28.12
C ASP A 18 -21.10 -6.81 -26.93
N VAL A 19 -20.06 -5.98 -26.80
CA VAL A 19 -19.06 -6.06 -25.72
C VAL A 19 -19.65 -5.90 -24.31
N SER A 20 -20.91 -5.46 -24.20
CA SER A 20 -21.63 -5.35 -22.93
C SER A 20 -22.39 -6.62 -22.53
N GLN A 21 -22.50 -7.61 -23.43
CA GLN A 21 -23.20 -8.86 -23.17
C GLN A 21 -22.19 -9.97 -22.89
N VAL A 22 -22.17 -10.44 -21.63
CA VAL A 22 -21.42 -11.63 -21.26
C VAL A 22 -22.14 -12.85 -21.85
N GLU A 23 -21.41 -13.64 -22.62
CA GLU A 23 -21.83 -14.93 -23.14
C GLU A 23 -22.34 -15.83 -21.99
N ARG A 24 -23.57 -16.35 -22.11
CA ARG A 24 -24.26 -17.05 -20.99
C ARG A 24 -23.63 -18.39 -20.60
N ASP A 25 -22.70 -18.89 -21.40
CA ASP A 25 -21.95 -20.13 -21.20
C ASP A 25 -20.57 -19.91 -20.55
N THR A 26 -20.16 -18.65 -20.36
CA THR A 26 -18.88 -18.31 -19.73
C THR A 26 -19.09 -17.53 -18.43
N ALA A 27 -18.52 -18.04 -17.33
CA ALA A 27 -18.49 -17.37 -16.04
C ALA A 27 -17.05 -17.06 -15.65
N TYR A 28 -16.78 -15.78 -15.36
CA TYR A 28 -15.48 -15.34 -14.84
C TYR A 28 -15.50 -15.35 -13.31
N VAL A 29 -14.56 -16.06 -12.71
CA VAL A 29 -14.41 -16.14 -11.25
C VAL A 29 -12.96 -15.78 -10.91
N GLY A 30 -12.78 -14.93 -9.88
CA GLY A 30 -11.48 -14.56 -9.35
C GLY A 30 -11.28 -15.12 -7.95
N TRP A 31 -10.10 -15.66 -7.68
CA TRP A 31 -9.70 -16.13 -6.36
C TRP A 31 -8.25 -15.72 -6.05
N CYS A 32 -7.92 -15.60 -4.76
CA CYS A 32 -6.54 -15.42 -4.32
C CYS A 32 -5.94 -16.79 -4.03
N VAL A 33 -4.76 -17.05 -4.59
CA VAL A 33 -4.06 -18.32 -4.48
C VAL A 33 -2.63 -18.09 -3.98
N PRO A 34 -2.02 -19.05 -3.26
CA PRO A 34 -0.65 -18.94 -2.81
C PRO A 34 0.32 -18.75 -3.98
N ALA A 35 1.36 -17.93 -3.78
CA ALA A 35 2.39 -17.66 -4.79
C ALA A 35 3.22 -18.90 -5.19
N SER A 36 3.12 -19.99 -4.44
CA SER A 36 3.81 -21.25 -4.70
C SER A 36 3.15 -22.12 -5.78
N CYS A 37 1.89 -21.84 -6.15
CA CYS A 37 1.17 -22.65 -7.13
C CYS A 37 1.51 -22.25 -8.57
N THR A 38 1.64 -23.23 -9.46
CA THR A 38 1.72 -22.98 -10.90
C THR A 38 0.34 -22.90 -11.52
N LEU A 39 0.23 -22.33 -12.73
CA LEU A 39 -1.05 -22.25 -13.45
C LEU A 39 -1.65 -23.63 -13.70
N ASP A 40 -0.80 -24.61 -14.04
CA ASP A 40 -1.21 -25.99 -14.29
C ASP A 40 -1.76 -26.64 -13.01
N ASP A 41 -1.11 -26.44 -11.86
CA ASP A 41 -1.58 -26.96 -10.57
C ASP A 41 -2.98 -26.42 -10.23
N LEU A 42 -3.22 -25.14 -10.53
CA LEU A 42 -4.50 -24.50 -10.28
C LEU A 42 -5.60 -25.01 -11.20
N GLU A 43 -5.30 -25.26 -12.48
CA GLU A 43 -6.27 -25.79 -13.43
C GLU A 43 -6.67 -27.24 -13.09
N ILE A 44 -5.70 -28.06 -12.67
CA ILE A 44 -5.94 -29.42 -12.18
C ILE A 44 -6.83 -29.39 -10.94
N ALA A 45 -6.44 -28.61 -9.92
CA ALA A 45 -7.20 -28.52 -8.67
C ALA A 45 -8.62 -27.99 -8.88
N LEU A 46 -8.79 -27.00 -9.77
CA LEU A 46 -10.09 -26.45 -10.15
C LEU A 46 -10.97 -27.54 -10.77
N ASN A 47 -10.48 -28.23 -11.80
CA ASN A 47 -11.26 -29.24 -12.51
C ASN A 47 -11.56 -30.47 -11.62
N GLU A 48 -10.65 -30.84 -10.73
CA GLU A 48 -10.89 -31.90 -9.75
C GLU A 48 -11.99 -31.51 -8.76
N GLY A 49 -11.93 -30.32 -8.17
CA GLY A 49 -12.98 -29.82 -7.27
C GLY A 49 -14.33 -29.70 -7.96
N LEU A 50 -14.33 -29.23 -9.20
CA LEU A 50 -15.49 -29.13 -10.08
C LEU A 50 -16.13 -30.50 -10.32
N ASN A 51 -15.34 -31.52 -10.68
CA ASN A 51 -15.83 -32.87 -10.95
C ASN A 51 -16.32 -33.60 -9.69
N ASN A 52 -15.64 -33.41 -8.56
CA ASN A 52 -15.98 -34.04 -7.29
C ASN A 52 -17.17 -33.39 -6.58
N SER A 53 -17.46 -32.11 -6.88
CA SER A 53 -18.67 -31.46 -6.38
C SER A 53 -19.90 -32.00 -7.09
N LYS A 54 -20.83 -32.60 -6.34
CA LYS A 54 -22.19 -32.89 -6.84
C LYS A 54 -22.95 -31.58 -6.99
N SER A 55 -22.58 -30.79 -7.99
CA SER A 55 -23.23 -29.53 -8.28
C SER A 55 -24.65 -29.79 -8.81
N PHE A 56 -25.57 -28.87 -8.53
CA PHE A 56 -26.92 -28.86 -9.11
C PHE A 56 -26.87 -28.95 -10.65
N LEU A 57 -25.80 -28.44 -11.26
CA LEU A 57 -25.59 -28.45 -12.70
C LEU A 57 -25.28 -29.86 -13.25
N GLN A 58 -24.51 -30.69 -12.52
CA GLN A 58 -24.30 -32.09 -12.91
C GLN A 58 -25.60 -32.90 -12.87
N GLN A 59 -26.49 -32.61 -11.92
CA GLN A 59 -27.81 -33.27 -11.85
C GLN A 59 -28.69 -32.96 -13.06
N HIS A 60 -28.43 -31.84 -13.74
CA HIS A 60 -29.13 -31.42 -14.96
C HIS A 60 -28.31 -31.67 -16.25
N ASN A 61 -27.32 -32.57 -16.22
CA ASN A 61 -26.48 -32.95 -17.36
C ASN A 61 -25.73 -31.77 -18.01
N VAL A 62 -25.34 -30.76 -17.23
CA VAL A 62 -24.50 -29.66 -17.71
C VAL A 62 -23.03 -29.98 -17.42
N SER A 63 -22.22 -30.07 -18.48
CA SER A 63 -20.77 -30.23 -18.38
C SER A 63 -20.09 -28.88 -18.26
N TYR A 64 -19.09 -28.78 -17.39
CA TYR A 64 -18.29 -27.57 -17.18
C TYR A 64 -16.80 -27.91 -17.12
N THR A 65 -15.98 -27.00 -17.63
CA THR A 65 -14.51 -27.09 -17.55
C THR A 65 -13.98 -25.75 -17.11
N GLY A 66 -13.14 -25.75 -16.08
CA GLY A 66 -12.42 -24.58 -15.63
C GLY A 66 -11.13 -24.44 -16.43
N LYS A 67 -10.86 -23.23 -16.93
CA LYS A 67 -9.60 -22.88 -17.59
C LYS A 67 -9.03 -21.62 -16.98
N ILE A 68 -7.74 -21.63 -16.66
CA ILE A 68 -7.08 -20.46 -16.07
C ILE A 68 -6.26 -19.79 -17.15
N HIS A 69 -6.61 -18.55 -17.49
CA HIS A 69 -5.85 -17.79 -18.47
C HIS A 69 -4.77 -16.96 -17.75
N GLU A 70 -3.53 -17.10 -18.21
CA GLU A 70 -2.37 -16.37 -17.69
C GLU A 70 -2.60 -14.85 -17.67
N LYS A 71 -3.32 -14.31 -18.67
CA LYS A 71 -3.67 -12.88 -18.76
C LYS A 71 -4.49 -12.35 -17.57
N PHE A 72 -5.22 -13.22 -16.87
CA PHE A 72 -6.01 -12.85 -15.70
C PHE A 72 -5.27 -13.16 -14.38
N CYS A 73 -4.10 -13.79 -14.44
CA CYS A 73 -3.29 -14.04 -13.26
C CYS A 73 -2.44 -12.80 -12.97
N GLN A 74 -2.86 -12.01 -11.98
CA GLN A 74 -2.05 -10.92 -11.45
C GLN A 74 -1.21 -11.45 -10.31
N LYS A 75 0.10 -11.59 -10.53
CA LYS A 75 1.05 -11.79 -9.43
C LYS A 75 1.28 -10.44 -8.76
N GLN A 76 1.07 -10.39 -7.45
CA GLN A 76 1.64 -9.32 -6.63
C GLN A 76 3.17 -9.45 -6.77
N ASP A 77 3.82 -8.41 -7.28
CA ASP A 77 5.26 -8.32 -7.59
C ASP A 77 5.74 -8.92 -8.91
N GLU A 78 5.53 -8.16 -9.98
CA GLU A 78 6.68 -7.80 -10.79
C GLU A 78 7.26 -6.50 -10.23
N ARG A 79 8.47 -6.61 -9.69
CA ARG A 79 9.33 -5.55 -9.14
C ARG A 79 8.98 -4.19 -9.74
N LYS A 80 8.26 -3.35 -8.98
CA LYS A 80 8.21 -1.92 -9.28
C LYS A 80 9.65 -1.43 -9.25
N THR A 81 10.21 -1.23 -10.44
CA THR A 81 11.44 -0.47 -10.62
C THR A 81 11.25 0.85 -9.90
N PHE A 82 12.23 1.27 -9.08
CA PHE A 82 12.25 2.57 -8.40
C PHE A 82 11.58 3.63 -9.27
N ASP A 83 10.39 4.08 -8.86
CA ASP A 83 9.63 5.04 -9.65
C ASP A 83 10.23 6.43 -9.42
N MET A 84 9.96 7.37 -10.32
CA MET A 84 10.39 8.76 -10.16
C MET A 84 9.90 9.36 -8.83
N LEU A 85 8.74 8.90 -8.36
CA LEU A 85 8.16 9.27 -7.06
C LEU A 85 9.02 8.79 -5.88
N ASP A 86 9.55 7.56 -5.96
CA ASP A 86 10.44 7.00 -4.93
C ASP A 86 11.76 7.77 -4.89
N GLY A 87 12.30 8.12 -6.06
CA GLY A 87 13.49 8.97 -6.17
C GLY A 87 13.30 10.35 -5.55
N ALA A 88 12.16 11.01 -5.82
CA ALA A 88 11.83 12.30 -5.23
C ALA A 88 11.68 12.21 -3.69
N PHE A 89 11.05 11.15 -3.20
CA PHE A 89 10.92 10.90 -1.76
C PHE A 89 12.28 10.71 -1.08
N CYS A 90 13.17 9.92 -1.68
CA CYS A 90 14.54 9.73 -1.19
C CYS A 90 15.32 11.05 -1.11
N ILE A 91 15.24 11.89 -2.14
CA ILE A 91 15.93 13.19 -2.16
C ILE A 91 15.37 14.12 -1.08
N LEU A 92 14.05 14.19 -0.94
CA LEU A 92 13.39 15.01 0.06
C LEU A 92 13.77 14.56 1.49
N SER A 93 13.75 13.25 1.73
CA SER A 93 14.16 12.66 3.02
C SER A 93 15.64 12.97 3.33
N ALA A 94 16.53 12.80 2.35
CA ALA A 94 17.95 13.13 2.51
C ALA A 94 18.16 14.63 2.81
N PHE A 95 17.40 15.52 2.18
CA PHE A 95 17.43 16.95 2.46
C PHE A 95 17.04 17.26 3.92
N PHE A 96 15.97 16.67 4.44
CA PHE A 96 15.56 16.85 5.83
C PHE A 96 16.62 16.33 6.81
N VAL A 97 17.17 15.15 6.56
CA VAL A 97 18.28 14.60 7.37
C VAL A 97 19.46 15.56 7.38
N PHE A 98 19.81 16.13 6.23
CA PHE A 98 20.91 17.10 6.13
C PHE A 98 20.64 18.38 6.93
N VAL A 99 19.41 18.92 6.86
CA VAL A 99 19.01 20.10 7.67
C VAL A 99 19.10 19.79 9.17
N VAL A 100 18.65 18.61 9.60
CA VAL A 100 18.74 18.16 10.99
C VAL A 100 20.20 18.05 11.45
N LEU A 101 21.08 17.50 10.60
CA LEU A 101 22.52 17.42 10.90
C LEU A 101 23.15 18.80 11.04
N ILE A 102 22.89 19.73 10.11
CA ILE A 102 23.38 21.10 10.19
C ILE A 102 22.89 21.78 11.46
N ALA A 103 21.59 21.67 11.77
CA ALA A 103 21.02 22.26 12.98
C ALA A 103 21.68 21.71 14.24
N THR A 104 21.91 20.41 14.30
CA THR A 104 22.55 19.73 15.44
C THR A 104 24.01 20.13 15.59
N PHE A 105 24.78 20.18 14.50
CA PHE A 105 26.17 20.67 14.52
C PHE A 105 26.27 22.14 14.91
N TYR A 106 25.35 22.97 14.41
CA TYR A 106 25.29 24.38 14.73
C TYR A 106 24.99 24.60 16.22
N GLU A 107 24.05 23.85 16.77
CA GLU A 107 23.73 23.88 18.20
C GLU A 107 24.91 23.41 19.06
N TYR A 108 25.60 22.32 18.66
CA TYR A 108 26.78 21.82 19.36
C TYR A 108 27.91 22.86 19.42
N LYS A 109 28.23 23.51 18.30
CA LYS A 109 29.22 24.60 18.29
C LYS A 109 28.79 25.79 19.13
N MET A 110 27.52 26.18 19.06
CA MET A 110 26.99 27.31 19.81
C MET A 110 27.03 27.07 21.33
N GLU A 111 26.77 25.84 21.79
CA GLU A 111 26.84 25.51 23.21
C GLU A 111 28.27 25.57 23.76
N ASN A 112 29.25 25.17 22.94
CA ASN A 112 30.66 25.09 23.34
C ASN A 112 31.42 26.43 23.24
N GLU A 113 31.01 27.32 22.33
CA GLU A 113 31.76 28.56 22.04
C GLU A 113 31.07 29.84 22.55
N LEU A 114 29.75 29.88 22.74
CA LEU A 114 29.03 31.12 23.09
C LEU A 114 28.68 31.25 24.58
N THR A 115 28.82 32.47 25.09
CA THR A 115 28.37 32.86 26.43
C THR A 115 26.84 33.01 26.46
N ASP A 116 26.18 32.78 27.59
CA ASP A 116 24.70 32.82 27.70
C ASP A 116 24.05 34.13 27.21
N LYS A 117 24.77 35.25 27.32
CA LYS A 117 24.32 36.55 26.79
C LYS A 117 24.26 36.59 25.26
N GLU A 118 25.19 35.92 24.59
CA GLU A 118 25.23 35.84 23.12
C GLU A 118 24.18 34.85 22.60
N LYS A 119 23.94 33.75 23.33
CA LYS A 119 22.83 32.81 23.06
C LYS A 119 21.48 33.53 23.07
N GLN A 120 21.25 34.38 24.06
CA GLN A 120 20.00 35.13 24.21
C GLN A 120 19.79 36.18 23.12
N ASN A 121 20.86 36.82 22.64
CA ASN A 121 20.78 37.78 21.54
C ASN A 121 20.62 37.07 20.19
N MET A 122 21.23 35.89 19.99
CA MET A 122 21.05 35.07 18.79
C MET A 122 19.65 34.46 18.68
N GLN A 123 19.01 34.09 19.79
CA GLN A 123 17.63 33.58 19.80
C GLN A 123 16.59 34.58 19.28
N LYS A 124 16.92 35.88 19.22
CA LYS A 124 16.03 36.90 18.66
C LYS A 124 15.91 36.83 17.13
N ASN A 125 16.84 36.15 16.45
CA ASN A 125 16.81 36.04 14.99
C ASN A 125 15.86 34.89 14.55
N LEU A 126 14.77 35.25 13.87
CA LEU A 126 13.70 34.34 13.43
C LEU A 126 14.22 33.15 12.60
N GLY A 127 15.11 33.39 11.63
CA GLY A 127 15.64 32.32 10.78
C GLY A 127 16.46 31.29 11.55
N ARG A 128 17.21 31.72 12.56
CA ARG A 128 18.01 30.82 13.42
C ARG A 128 17.13 30.09 14.43
N ARG A 129 16.06 30.73 14.92
CA ARG A 129 15.07 30.09 15.77
C ARG A 129 14.38 28.93 15.05
N ILE A 130 14.05 29.10 13.77
CA ILE A 130 13.50 28.03 12.93
C ILE A 130 14.52 26.90 12.77
N LEU A 131 15.78 27.22 12.46
CA LEU A 131 16.85 26.24 12.28
C LEU A 131 17.12 25.40 13.55
N ILE A 132 17.18 26.03 14.73
CA ILE A 132 17.33 25.33 16.02
C ILE A 132 16.09 24.47 16.31
N GLY A 133 14.91 24.86 15.81
CA GLY A 133 13.68 24.06 15.90
C GLY A 133 13.75 22.72 15.15
N PHE A 134 14.69 22.54 14.22
CA PHE A 134 14.94 21.26 13.54
C PHE A 134 16.06 20.44 14.19
N SER A 135 16.67 20.93 15.27
CA SER A 135 17.72 20.18 15.96
C SER A 135 17.16 18.91 16.61
N ALA A 136 17.79 17.78 16.29
CA ALA A 136 17.47 16.49 16.87
C ALA A 136 17.62 16.51 18.40
N ARG A 137 18.67 17.16 18.94
CA ARG A 137 18.93 17.14 20.38
C ARG A 137 17.79 17.76 21.18
N LYS A 138 17.28 18.91 20.75
CA LYS A 138 16.17 19.58 21.43
C LYS A 138 14.85 18.85 21.20
N ASN A 139 14.57 18.43 19.97
CA ASN A 139 13.32 17.72 19.65
C ASN A 139 13.23 16.35 20.31
N PHE A 140 14.31 15.55 20.31
CA PHE A 140 14.33 14.28 21.02
C PHE A 140 14.25 14.47 22.54
N ALA A 141 14.92 15.48 23.11
CA ALA A 141 14.82 15.75 24.54
C ALA A 141 13.41 16.22 24.95
N ASP A 142 12.69 16.93 24.08
CA ASP A 142 11.32 17.36 24.34
C ASP A 142 10.31 16.23 24.10
N LEU A 143 10.50 15.42 23.05
CA LEU A 143 9.68 14.23 22.76
C LEU A 143 9.87 13.11 23.80
N ALA A 144 11.05 13.03 24.43
CA ALA A 144 11.35 12.07 25.48
C ALA A 144 10.83 12.52 26.87
N LYS A 145 10.40 13.78 27.04
CA LYS A 145 9.77 14.21 28.28
C LYS A 145 8.33 13.70 28.34
N SER A 146 8.04 12.89 29.35
CA SER A 146 6.68 12.50 29.70
C SER A 146 5.93 13.71 30.25
N GLU A 147 4.80 14.08 29.66
CA GLU A 147 3.84 14.96 30.35
C GLU A 147 3.26 14.20 31.55
N GLU A 148 3.57 14.65 32.77
CA GLU A 148 3.12 14.05 34.04
C GLU A 148 1.59 14.14 34.27
N SER A 149 0.82 14.65 33.31
CA SER A 149 -0.61 14.89 33.46
C SER A 149 -1.44 13.61 33.56
N ASN A 150 -0.92 12.45 33.10
CA ASN A 150 -1.64 11.19 33.24
C ASN A 150 -0.72 9.93 33.24
N PRO A 151 -0.59 9.21 34.37
CA PRO A 151 0.30 8.05 34.50
C PRO A 151 -0.11 6.84 33.64
N ALA A 152 -1.36 6.79 33.17
CA ALA A 152 -1.85 5.71 32.30
C ALA A 152 -1.28 5.77 30.87
N LEU A 153 -0.75 6.93 30.45
CA LEU A 153 -0.18 7.15 29.11
C LEU A 153 1.34 6.89 29.05
N ALA A 154 1.97 6.58 30.19
CA ALA A 154 3.41 6.31 30.31
C ALA A 154 3.98 5.33 29.26
N PRO A 155 3.32 4.20 28.92
CA PRO A 155 3.82 3.25 27.92
C PRO A 155 3.77 3.76 26.47
N LEU A 156 2.92 4.76 26.17
CA LEU A 156 2.73 5.29 24.82
C LEU A 156 3.80 6.32 24.41
N TYR A 157 4.53 6.91 25.37
CA TYR A 157 5.52 7.95 25.04
C TYR A 157 6.77 7.40 24.36
N GLY A 158 7.22 6.18 24.73
CA GLY A 158 8.32 5.50 24.03
C GLY A 158 7.96 5.13 22.59
N LEU A 159 6.68 4.88 22.30
CA LEU A 159 6.19 4.61 20.95
C LEU A 159 6.26 5.84 20.03
N ARG A 160 6.13 7.06 20.56
CA ARG A 160 6.27 8.30 19.77
C ARG A 160 7.69 8.54 19.27
N THR A 161 8.72 8.05 19.97
CA THR A 161 10.11 8.13 19.51
C THR A 161 10.45 7.13 18.39
N PHE A 162 9.72 6.01 18.30
CA PHE A 162 9.94 4.98 17.26
C PHE A 162 8.98 5.08 16.07
N ALA A 163 7.93 5.89 16.17
CA ALA A 163 6.89 6.04 15.14
C ALA A 163 7.10 7.25 14.21
N ILE A 164 8.32 7.81 14.17
CA ILE A 164 8.76 8.78 13.14
C ILE A 164 9.53 8.02 12.06
#